data_AF-A0A146F5T4-F1
#
_entry.id   AF-A0A146F5T4-F1
#
_cell.length_a   1.000
_cell.length_b   1.000
_cell.length_c   1.000
_cell.angle_alpha   90.00
_cell.angle_beta   90.00
_cell.angle_gamma   90.00
#
_symmetry.space_group_name_H-M   'P 1'
#
loop_
_entity.id
_entity.type
_entity.pdbx_description
1 polymer ?
#
loop_
_entity_poly.entity_id
_entity_poly.type
_entity_poly.pdbx_seq_one_letter_code
_entity_poly.pdbx_strand_id
1 'polypeptide(L)'
;MTRSIASTGLEQTKQKWESHWHSALTDEDLAWLKDVAHCRTLRLPLSFYTLGPVFSRGTSFEGDPAEVYHQCWSSVKHLIEKCWFHGIGILIDFQASASGINLCASAKDRTIARDCVAFLAQEITFHSMSGVVGLSVSSGCEPAPDMCECYEEIIQIANAIDASLPVHINDNQAQCNKRVFAGCETNIPQFRTDISNGKVQIPSQMTLPETEVRAKTNQAKAERSRFQEKALSQVSESWGSNKRQSFVHGWNLGYDDALRFFGAGVQGILAPRIGADKIYDIELWVQQRKRDIDPEQLEENSAAWEDGLRRGIHDFYDFIGI
;
A
#
# COMPACT_ATOMS: atom_id res chain seq x y z
N MET A 1 -4.30 22.00 -19.61
CA MET A 1 -2.92 22.25 -20.09
C MET A 1 -2.88 23.16 -21.31
N THR A 2 -3.47 22.77 -22.44
CA THR A 2 -3.40 23.50 -23.73
C THR A 2 -3.78 24.98 -23.64
N ARG A 3 -4.80 25.33 -22.85
CA ARG A 3 -5.18 26.74 -22.59
C ARG A 3 -4.06 27.53 -21.92
N SER A 4 -3.37 26.95 -20.94
CA SER A 4 -2.26 27.60 -20.23
C SER A 4 -1.06 27.83 -21.15
N ILE A 5 -0.70 26.82 -21.96
CA ILE A 5 0.36 26.94 -22.97
C ILE A 5 0.03 28.04 -23.97
N ALA A 6 -1.20 28.05 -24.50
CA ALA A 6 -1.63 29.09 -25.44
C ALA A 6 -1.59 30.51 -24.82
N SER A 7 -1.87 30.64 -23.52
CA SER A 7 -1.91 31.94 -22.83
C SER A 7 -0.55 32.47 -22.36
N THR A 8 0.36 31.59 -21.93
CA THR A 8 1.60 31.97 -21.22
C THR A 8 2.87 31.38 -21.84
N GLY A 9 2.74 30.55 -22.87
CA GLY A 9 3.84 29.82 -23.48
C GLY A 9 4.23 28.57 -22.69
N LEU A 10 4.97 27.68 -23.36
CA LEU A 10 5.39 26.38 -22.83
C LEU A 10 6.28 26.53 -21.58
N GLU A 11 7.35 27.32 -21.68
CA GLU A 11 8.34 27.45 -20.60
C GLU A 11 7.75 28.03 -19.31
N GLN A 12 6.93 29.08 -19.40
CA GLN A 12 6.28 29.65 -18.21
C GLN A 12 5.24 28.69 -17.62
N THR A 13 4.52 27.96 -18.48
CA THR A 13 3.58 26.93 -18.02
C THR A 13 4.34 25.84 -17.27
N LYS A 14 5.45 25.34 -17.82
CA LYS A 14 6.33 24.35 -17.19
C LYS A 14 6.84 24.82 -15.84
N GLN A 15 7.45 26.01 -15.77
CA GLN A 15 7.97 26.56 -14.52
C GLN A 15 6.88 26.70 -13.44
N LYS A 16 5.67 27.10 -13.83
CA LYS A 16 4.53 27.21 -12.91
C LYS A 16 4.14 25.86 -12.32
N TRP A 17 4.07 24.81 -13.13
CA TRP A 17 3.70 23.46 -12.66
C TRP A 17 4.81 22.82 -11.83
N GLU A 18 6.07 22.98 -12.24
CA GLU A 18 7.22 22.51 -11.46
C GLU A 18 7.25 23.18 -10.08
N SER A 19 7.01 24.50 -10.00
CA SER A 19 6.92 25.22 -8.72
C SER A 19 5.77 24.72 -7.85
N HIS A 20 4.63 24.39 -8.46
CA HIS A 20 3.47 23.84 -7.76
C HIS A 20 3.79 22.46 -7.15
N TRP A 21 4.41 21.55 -7.91
CA TRP A 21 4.76 20.22 -7.40
C TRP A 21 5.82 20.27 -6.30
N HIS A 22 6.84 21.11 -6.44
CA HIS A 22 7.89 21.28 -5.42
C HIS A 22 7.34 21.81 -4.08
N SER A 23 6.26 22.60 -4.12
CA SER A 23 5.65 23.20 -2.94
C SER A 23 4.40 22.46 -2.45
N ALA A 24 4.00 21.36 -3.09
CA ALA A 24 2.76 20.66 -2.79
C ALA A 24 2.73 20.03 -1.38
N LEU A 25 3.90 19.66 -0.84
CA LEU A 25 4.03 19.06 0.49
C LEU A 25 5.23 19.62 1.25
N THR A 26 4.96 20.52 2.20
CA THR A 26 6.00 21.13 3.03
C THR A 26 6.49 20.16 4.11
N ASP A 27 7.64 20.44 4.72
CA ASP A 27 8.11 19.65 5.87
C ASP A 27 7.19 19.79 7.09
N GLU A 28 6.52 20.93 7.23
CA GLU A 28 5.50 21.15 8.26
C GLU A 28 4.26 20.29 8.02
N ASP A 29 3.86 20.09 6.76
CA ASP A 29 2.79 19.16 6.40
C ASP A 29 3.15 17.72 6.75
N LEU A 30 4.36 17.29 6.42
CA LEU A 30 4.86 15.95 6.72
C LEU A 30 4.98 15.70 8.23
N ALA A 31 5.53 16.65 8.97
CA ALA A 31 5.61 16.57 10.43
C ALA A 31 4.22 16.48 11.06
N TRP A 32 3.27 17.30 10.60
CA TRP A 32 1.89 17.22 11.10
C TRP A 32 1.22 15.88 10.77
N LEU A 33 1.38 15.38 9.54
CA LEU A 33 0.84 14.07 9.13
C LEU A 33 1.40 12.95 10.00
N LYS A 34 2.70 12.97 10.29
CA LYS A 34 3.38 11.97 11.10
C LYS A 34 3.00 12.06 12.58
N ASP A 35 3.10 13.24 13.17
CA ASP A 35 3.11 13.41 14.63
C ASP A 35 1.72 13.73 15.21
N VAL A 36 0.83 14.34 14.42
CA VAL A 36 -0.53 14.68 14.85
C VAL A 36 -1.55 13.73 14.28
N ALA A 37 -1.49 13.46 12.97
CA ALA A 37 -2.44 12.55 12.32
C ALA A 37 -2.04 11.07 12.38
N HIS A 38 -0.81 10.77 12.82
CA HIS A 38 -0.24 9.42 12.87
C HIS A 38 -0.30 8.67 11.52
N CYS A 39 -0.24 9.41 10.41
CA CYS A 39 -0.20 8.83 9.07
C CYS A 39 1.11 8.06 8.86
N ARG A 40 1.00 6.84 8.34
CA ARG A 40 2.15 5.98 7.97
C ARG A 40 2.36 5.90 6.47
N THR A 41 1.30 6.09 5.70
CA THR A 41 1.31 5.97 4.24
C THR A 41 0.48 7.10 3.64
N LEU A 42 0.96 7.67 2.54
CA LEU A 42 0.18 8.55 1.67
C LEU A 42 -0.07 7.86 0.33
N ARG A 43 -1.26 8.08 -0.23
CA ARG A 43 -1.59 7.70 -1.59
C ARG A 43 -1.18 8.83 -2.53
N LEU A 44 -0.39 8.53 -3.55
CA LEU A 44 0.06 9.48 -4.56
C LEU A 44 -0.58 9.15 -5.92
N PRO A 45 -1.65 9.86 -6.31
CA PRO A 45 -2.29 9.70 -7.62
C PRO A 45 -1.36 10.13 -8.75
N LEU A 46 -1.09 9.23 -9.69
CA LEU A 46 -0.30 9.48 -10.89
C LEU A 46 -1.09 9.07 -12.14
N SER A 47 -0.67 9.56 -13.29
CA SER A 47 -1.12 9.03 -14.58
C SER A 47 -0.01 9.08 -15.62
N PHE A 48 -0.26 8.60 -16.84
CA PHE A 48 0.78 8.35 -17.84
C PHE A 48 1.65 9.59 -18.14
N TYR A 49 1.06 10.79 -18.19
CA TYR A 49 1.82 12.01 -18.45
C TYR A 49 2.80 12.36 -17.32
N THR A 50 2.55 11.88 -16.09
CA THR A 50 3.45 12.08 -14.95
C THR A 50 4.74 11.26 -15.10
N LEU A 51 4.68 10.14 -15.83
CA LEU A 51 5.81 9.23 -16.04
C LEU A 51 6.76 9.75 -17.15
N GLY A 52 6.34 10.77 -17.88
CA GLY A 52 7.16 11.50 -18.84
C GLY A 52 6.59 11.49 -20.27
N PRO A 53 7.23 12.23 -21.20
CA PRO A 53 6.66 12.47 -22.52
C PRO A 53 6.49 11.23 -23.38
N VAL A 54 7.32 10.21 -23.15
CA VAL A 54 7.32 8.96 -23.93
C VAL A 54 5.97 8.23 -23.87
N PHE A 55 5.27 8.30 -22.74
CA PHE A 55 3.97 7.68 -22.51
C PHE A 55 2.80 8.52 -23.03
N SER A 56 3.07 9.77 -23.45
CA SER A 56 2.05 10.65 -24.03
C SER A 56 1.91 10.48 -25.55
N ARG A 57 2.77 9.67 -26.20
CA ARG A 57 2.72 9.41 -27.64
C ARG A 57 1.40 8.74 -28.05
N GLY A 58 0.78 9.27 -29.09
CA GLY A 58 -0.53 8.84 -29.56
C GLY A 58 -1.69 9.27 -28.66
N THR A 59 -1.47 10.09 -27.63
CA THR A 59 -2.53 10.58 -26.73
C THR A 59 -2.84 12.06 -27.00
N SER A 60 -3.88 12.60 -26.37
CA SER A 60 -4.17 14.05 -26.42
C SER A 60 -3.11 14.91 -25.72
N PHE A 61 -2.15 14.30 -25.03
CA PHE A 61 -1.02 14.99 -24.39
C PHE A 61 0.24 15.01 -25.25
N GLU A 62 0.24 14.39 -26.44
CA GLU A 62 1.40 14.42 -27.33
C GLU A 62 1.81 15.86 -27.74
N GLY A 63 3.11 16.11 -27.87
CA GLY A 63 3.68 17.43 -28.20
C GLY A 63 3.89 18.31 -26.98
N ASP A 64 3.69 19.62 -27.13
CA ASP A 64 3.91 20.62 -26.06
C ASP A 64 3.25 20.27 -24.71
N PRO A 65 2.03 19.69 -24.63
CA PRO A 65 1.45 19.32 -23.34
C PRO A 65 2.28 18.30 -22.56
N ALA A 66 2.93 17.36 -23.24
CA ALA A 66 3.81 16.37 -22.61
C ALA A 66 5.08 17.01 -22.03
N GLU A 67 5.62 18.02 -22.71
CA GLU A 67 6.84 18.70 -22.27
C GLU A 67 6.65 19.50 -20.96
N VAL A 68 5.42 19.89 -20.64
CA VAL A 68 5.10 20.46 -19.31
C VAL A 68 5.36 19.46 -18.19
N TYR A 69 5.20 18.16 -18.44
CA TYR A 69 5.40 17.09 -17.45
C TYR A 69 6.77 16.43 -17.54
N HIS A 70 7.69 16.96 -18.36
CA HIS A 70 9.00 16.37 -18.59
C HIS A 70 9.76 16.02 -17.29
N GLN A 71 9.70 16.89 -16.28
CA GLN A 71 10.36 16.70 -14.98
C GLN A 71 9.45 16.14 -13.87
N CYS A 72 8.20 15.78 -14.20
CA CYS A 72 7.22 15.41 -13.19
C CYS A 72 7.64 14.12 -12.45
N TRP A 73 8.12 13.09 -13.18
CA TRP A 73 8.59 11.86 -12.55
C TRP A 73 9.77 12.08 -11.60
N SER A 74 10.73 12.91 -11.98
CA SER A 74 11.84 13.28 -11.09
C SER A 74 11.35 13.98 -9.82
N SER A 75 10.37 14.88 -9.95
CA SER A 75 9.74 15.55 -8.80
C SER A 75 9.00 14.55 -7.90
N VAL A 76 8.33 13.55 -8.48
CA VAL A 76 7.69 12.46 -7.75
C VAL A 76 8.70 11.63 -6.97
N LYS A 77 9.83 11.26 -7.58
CA LYS A 77 10.90 10.53 -6.87
C LYS A 77 11.45 11.31 -5.69
N HIS A 78 11.67 12.61 -5.86
CA HIS A 78 12.11 13.48 -4.76
C HIS A 78 11.06 13.57 -3.63
N LEU A 79 9.77 13.67 -3.97
CA LEU A 79 8.69 13.64 -2.99
C LEU A 79 8.64 12.32 -2.21
N ILE A 80 8.80 11.18 -2.89
CA ILE A 80 8.83 9.85 -2.27
C ILE A 80 9.99 9.75 -1.28
N GLU A 81 11.18 10.20 -1.68
CA GLU A 81 12.36 10.25 -0.81
C GLU A 81 12.14 11.16 0.40
N LYS A 82 11.55 12.34 0.19
CA LYS A 82 11.19 13.27 1.27
C LYS A 82 10.24 12.62 2.27
N CYS A 83 9.16 11.99 1.81
CA CYS A 83 8.22 11.27 2.67
C CYS A 83 8.91 10.14 3.44
N TRP A 84 9.81 9.40 2.79
CA TRP A 84 10.59 8.33 3.41
C TRP A 84 11.45 8.83 4.57
N PHE A 85 12.13 9.97 4.43
CA PHE A 85 12.90 10.58 5.52
C PHE A 85 12.05 11.00 6.72
N HIS A 86 10.76 11.28 6.50
CA HIS A 86 9.79 11.53 7.57
C HIS A 86 9.15 10.23 8.12
N GLY A 87 9.54 9.06 7.60
CA GLY A 87 8.99 7.76 8.00
C GLY A 87 7.60 7.49 7.45
N ILE A 88 7.24 8.16 6.35
CA ILE A 88 5.96 8.02 5.63
C ILE A 88 6.21 7.27 4.31
N GLY A 89 5.54 6.15 4.14
CA GLY A 89 5.53 5.41 2.88
C GLY A 89 4.60 6.03 1.84
N ILE A 90 4.85 5.74 0.56
CA ILE A 90 4.02 6.15 -0.56
C ILE A 90 3.42 4.92 -1.24
N LEU A 91 2.10 4.88 -1.32
CA LEU A 91 1.38 4.03 -2.26
C LEU A 91 1.26 4.81 -3.58
N ILE A 92 1.97 4.38 -4.61
CA ILE A 92 1.81 4.96 -5.95
C ILE A 92 0.46 4.48 -6.49
N ASP A 93 -0.40 5.39 -6.93
CA ASP A 93 -1.72 5.06 -7.45
C ASP A 93 -1.85 5.50 -8.90
N PHE A 94 -1.69 4.55 -9.82
CA PHE A 94 -1.81 4.79 -11.24
C PHE A 94 -3.28 4.83 -11.66
N GLN A 95 -3.75 6.04 -11.95
CA GLN A 95 -5.11 6.33 -12.41
C GLN A 95 -5.14 6.48 -13.92
N ALA A 96 -5.61 5.45 -14.63
CA ALA A 96 -5.72 5.49 -16.09
C ALA A 96 -6.75 6.55 -16.55
N SER A 97 -7.92 6.58 -15.92
CA SER A 97 -9.04 7.45 -16.33
C SER A 97 -8.84 8.94 -16.10
N ALA A 98 -7.99 9.35 -15.15
CA ALA A 98 -7.65 10.75 -14.88
C ALA A 98 -7.08 11.47 -16.13
N SER A 99 -6.72 10.68 -17.15
CA SER A 99 -6.12 11.13 -18.39
C SER A 99 -6.88 10.68 -19.64
N GLY A 100 -8.11 10.16 -19.47
CA GLY A 100 -8.96 9.70 -20.55
C GLY A 100 -8.58 8.33 -21.14
N ILE A 101 -7.69 7.57 -20.49
CA ILE A 101 -7.37 6.19 -20.87
C ILE A 101 -8.29 5.24 -20.11
N ASN A 102 -8.88 4.28 -20.82
CA ASN A 102 -9.62 3.19 -20.23
C ASN A 102 -8.88 1.88 -20.49
N LEU A 103 -8.39 1.24 -19.41
CA LEU A 103 -7.62 -0.01 -19.46
C LEU A 103 -8.28 -1.09 -20.34
N CYS A 104 -9.62 -1.11 -20.41
CA CYS A 104 -10.41 -2.14 -21.09
C CYS A 104 -11.09 -1.64 -22.37
N ALA A 105 -11.03 -0.35 -22.73
CA ALA A 105 -11.78 0.16 -23.89
C ALA A 105 -11.15 -0.18 -25.23
N SER A 106 -9.82 -0.24 -25.30
CA SER A 106 -9.11 -0.49 -26.55
C SER A 106 -7.74 -1.14 -26.33
N ALA A 107 -7.25 -1.86 -27.35
CA ALA A 107 -5.90 -2.43 -27.34
C ALA A 107 -4.81 -1.36 -27.13
N LYS A 108 -5.03 -0.15 -27.65
CA LYS A 108 -4.12 0.98 -27.50
C LYS A 108 -4.05 1.45 -26.05
N ASP A 109 -5.20 1.66 -25.42
CA ASP A 109 -5.28 2.11 -24.03
C ASP A 109 -4.70 1.07 -23.07
N ARG A 110 -5.02 -0.21 -23.31
CA ARG A 110 -4.45 -1.34 -22.59
C ARG A 110 -2.92 -1.38 -22.73
N THR A 111 -2.39 -1.13 -23.92
CA THR A 111 -0.93 -1.07 -24.15
C THR A 111 -0.28 0.04 -23.34
N ILE A 112 -0.84 1.25 -23.34
CA ILE A 112 -0.28 2.38 -22.57
C ILE A 112 -0.28 2.06 -21.08
N ALA A 113 -1.38 1.51 -20.55
CA ALA A 113 -1.45 1.16 -19.14
C ALA A 113 -0.46 0.05 -18.74
N ARG A 114 -0.28 -0.97 -19.60
CA ARG A 114 0.73 -2.03 -19.41
C ARG A 114 2.14 -1.44 -19.36
N ASP A 115 2.48 -0.58 -20.31
CA ASP A 115 3.80 0.06 -20.37
C ASP A 115 4.04 0.95 -19.14
N CYS A 116 3.02 1.70 -18.68
CA CYS A 116 3.11 2.51 -17.47
C CYS A 116 3.34 1.67 -16.21
N VAL A 117 2.60 0.57 -16.05
CA VAL A 117 2.78 -0.33 -14.89
C VAL A 117 4.13 -1.02 -14.93
N ALA A 118 4.57 -1.51 -16.10
CA ALA A 118 5.88 -2.10 -16.27
C ALA A 118 6.99 -1.10 -15.87
N PHE A 119 6.88 0.15 -16.35
CA PHE A 119 7.82 1.21 -16.00
C PHE A 119 7.84 1.50 -14.49
N LEU A 120 6.67 1.64 -13.86
CA LEU A 120 6.58 1.88 -12.42
C LEU A 120 7.19 0.72 -11.62
N ALA A 121 6.86 -0.52 -11.95
CA ALA A 121 7.44 -1.69 -11.29
C ALA A 121 8.97 -1.74 -11.48
N GLN A 122 9.48 -1.43 -12.68
CA GLN A 122 10.91 -1.34 -12.95
C GLN A 122 11.60 -0.24 -12.14
N GLU A 123 11.06 0.97 -12.09
CA GLU A 123 11.64 2.06 -11.30
C GLU A 123 11.65 1.70 -9.81
N ILE A 124 10.54 1.19 -9.27
CA ILE A 124 10.45 0.80 -7.85
C ILE A 124 11.51 -0.25 -7.51
N THR A 125 11.60 -1.29 -8.33
CA THR A 125 12.48 -2.45 -8.11
C THR A 125 13.94 -2.10 -8.32
N PHE A 126 14.29 -1.60 -9.50
CA PHE A 126 15.70 -1.46 -9.92
C PHE A 126 16.35 -0.17 -9.42
N HIS A 127 15.56 0.87 -9.10
CA HIS A 127 16.09 2.09 -8.48
C HIS A 127 15.93 2.07 -6.95
N SER A 128 15.49 0.93 -6.38
CA SER A 128 15.40 0.70 -4.93
C SER A 128 14.67 1.82 -4.20
N MET A 129 13.47 2.16 -4.68
CA MET A 129 12.66 3.26 -4.14
C MET A 129 12.09 2.90 -2.75
N SER A 130 12.92 2.93 -1.70
CA SER A 130 12.59 2.43 -0.35
C SER A 130 11.35 3.08 0.29
N GLY A 131 10.96 4.27 -0.17
CA GLY A 131 9.76 4.95 0.27
C GLY A 131 8.46 4.39 -0.31
N VAL A 132 8.50 3.50 -1.31
CA VAL A 132 7.29 2.96 -1.95
C VAL A 132 6.83 1.70 -1.23
N VAL A 133 5.57 1.69 -0.80
CA VAL A 133 4.97 0.55 -0.07
C VAL A 133 4.14 -0.37 -0.96
N GLY A 134 3.90 0.03 -2.20
CA GLY A 134 3.14 -0.74 -3.19
C GLY A 134 2.69 0.11 -4.36
N LEU A 135 2.05 -0.55 -5.32
CA LEU A 135 1.44 0.03 -6.51
C LEU A 135 -0.07 -0.24 -6.48
N SER A 136 -0.88 0.79 -6.66
CA SER A 136 -2.31 0.70 -6.89
C SER A 136 -2.61 1.03 -8.34
N VAL A 137 -3.54 0.30 -8.95
CA VAL A 137 -3.99 0.53 -10.33
C VAL A 137 -5.49 0.64 -10.35
N SER A 138 -6.00 1.66 -11.04
CA SER A 138 -7.42 1.84 -11.31
C SER A 138 -7.65 2.12 -12.80
N SER A 139 -8.55 1.36 -13.42
CA SER A 139 -9.08 1.64 -14.76
C SER A 139 -9.87 2.94 -14.73
N GLY A 140 -10.75 3.08 -13.72
CA GLY A 140 -11.50 4.31 -13.46
C GLY A 140 -12.57 4.60 -14.51
N CYS A 141 -13.09 3.55 -15.15
CA CYS A 141 -14.10 3.60 -16.20
C CYS A 141 -15.26 2.64 -15.89
N GLU A 142 -16.30 2.68 -16.74
CA GLU A 142 -17.45 1.79 -16.63
C GLU A 142 -17.04 0.31 -16.70
N PRO A 143 -17.82 -0.62 -16.11
CA PRO A 143 -17.47 -2.02 -16.06
C PRO A 143 -17.38 -2.59 -17.47
N ALA A 144 -16.28 -3.30 -17.75
CA ALA A 144 -16.09 -4.05 -18.98
C ALA A 144 -16.11 -5.55 -18.66
N PRO A 145 -16.64 -6.41 -19.55
CA PRO A 145 -16.69 -7.85 -19.33
C PRO A 145 -15.31 -8.49 -19.08
N ASP A 146 -14.26 -7.93 -19.69
CA ASP A 146 -12.88 -8.40 -19.63
C ASP A 146 -12.03 -7.69 -18.56
N MET A 147 -12.64 -6.86 -17.71
CA MET A 147 -11.92 -6.04 -16.75
C MET A 147 -11.05 -6.86 -15.77
N CYS A 148 -11.53 -8.04 -15.36
CA CYS A 148 -10.74 -8.95 -14.53
C CYS A 148 -9.49 -9.47 -15.26
N GLU A 149 -9.62 -9.82 -16.53
CA GLU A 149 -8.51 -10.31 -17.36
C GLU A 149 -7.48 -9.19 -17.60
N CYS A 150 -7.94 -7.96 -17.82
CA CYS A 150 -7.08 -6.79 -17.91
C CYS A 150 -6.28 -6.57 -16.62
N TYR A 151 -6.91 -6.67 -15.45
CA TYR A 151 -6.20 -6.52 -14.18
C TYR A 151 -5.27 -7.69 -13.87
N GLU A 152 -5.66 -8.91 -14.22
CA GLU A 152 -4.79 -10.08 -14.07
C GLU A 152 -3.50 -9.90 -14.89
N GLU A 153 -3.61 -9.43 -16.14
CA GLU A 153 -2.44 -9.14 -16.96
C GLU A 153 -1.54 -8.05 -16.34
N ILE A 154 -2.13 -6.99 -15.79
CA ILE A 154 -1.38 -5.93 -15.08
C ILE A 154 -0.61 -6.50 -13.87
N ILE A 155 -1.25 -7.37 -13.09
CA ILE A 155 -0.62 -8.05 -11.95
C ILE A 155 0.50 -8.98 -12.44
N GLN A 156 0.28 -9.74 -13.51
CA GLN A 156 1.29 -10.63 -14.10
C GLN A 156 2.53 -9.86 -14.57
N ILE A 157 2.35 -8.68 -15.18
CA ILE A 157 3.46 -7.82 -15.61
C ILE A 157 4.30 -7.37 -14.42
N ALA A 158 3.66 -6.85 -13.38
CA ALA A 158 4.37 -6.41 -12.18
C ALA A 158 5.08 -7.59 -11.49
N ASN A 159 4.39 -8.72 -11.32
CA ASN A 159 4.97 -9.93 -10.71
C ASN A 159 6.16 -10.49 -11.50
N ALA A 160 6.16 -10.36 -12.83
CA ALA A 160 7.27 -10.80 -13.67
C ALA A 160 8.52 -9.94 -13.47
N ILE A 161 8.37 -8.70 -13.02
CA ILE A 161 9.48 -7.78 -12.70
C ILE A 161 9.91 -7.98 -11.24
N ASP A 162 8.93 -7.95 -10.32
CA ASP A 162 9.14 -8.15 -8.89
C ASP A 162 7.88 -8.77 -8.28
N ALA A 163 7.95 -10.08 -8.01
CA ALA A 163 6.87 -10.84 -7.37
C ALA A 163 6.61 -10.44 -5.91
N SER A 164 7.52 -9.68 -5.30
CA SER A 164 7.39 -9.17 -3.93
C SER A 164 6.68 -7.81 -3.87
N LEU A 165 6.59 -7.08 -4.99
CA LEU A 165 5.92 -5.78 -5.06
C LEU A 165 4.40 -5.94 -4.85
N PRO A 166 3.81 -5.34 -3.79
CA PRO A 166 2.37 -5.38 -3.60
C PRO A 166 1.65 -4.58 -4.69
N VAL A 167 0.75 -5.25 -5.43
CA VAL A 167 -0.10 -4.62 -6.44
C VAL A 167 -1.56 -4.69 -6.01
N HIS A 168 -2.22 -3.54 -5.96
CA HIS A 168 -3.59 -3.36 -5.54
C HIS A 168 -4.47 -2.92 -6.72
N ILE A 169 -5.70 -3.43 -6.76
CA ILE A 169 -6.70 -2.97 -7.71
C ILE A 169 -7.68 -2.06 -6.97
N ASN A 170 -7.75 -0.81 -7.40
CA ASN A 170 -8.54 0.23 -6.79
C ASN A 170 -9.62 0.73 -7.74
N ASP A 171 -10.51 -0.17 -8.14
CA ASP A 171 -11.70 0.20 -8.89
C ASP A 171 -12.94 0.14 -8.01
N ASN A 172 -13.97 0.90 -8.35
CA ASN A 172 -15.23 0.85 -7.63
C ASN A 172 -16.14 -0.27 -8.07
N GLN A 173 -15.81 -0.90 -9.20
CA GLN A 173 -16.79 -1.66 -9.97
C GLN A 173 -16.30 -3.06 -10.37
N ALA A 174 -15.04 -3.41 -10.09
CA ALA A 174 -14.51 -4.72 -10.46
C ALA A 174 -14.87 -5.79 -9.42
N GLN A 175 -15.47 -6.89 -9.86
CA GLN A 175 -15.80 -8.04 -9.01
C GLN A 175 -14.53 -8.73 -8.43
N CYS A 176 -13.35 -8.43 -8.99
CA CYS A 176 -12.02 -8.86 -8.54
C CYS A 176 -11.31 -7.87 -7.60
N ASN A 177 -12.03 -6.85 -7.09
CA ASN A 177 -11.48 -5.82 -6.23
C ASN A 177 -10.77 -6.40 -4.99
N LYS A 178 -9.48 -6.10 -4.88
CA LYS A 178 -8.70 -6.20 -3.63
C LYS A 178 -8.43 -4.77 -3.14
N ARG A 179 -9.51 -4.03 -2.86
CA ARG A 179 -9.37 -2.64 -2.42
C ARG A 179 -8.60 -2.61 -1.11
N VAL A 180 -7.50 -1.87 -1.12
CA VAL A 180 -6.71 -1.56 0.07
C VAL A 180 -6.69 -0.05 0.21
N PHE A 181 -6.58 0.45 1.44
CA PHE A 181 -6.59 1.90 1.75
C PHE A 181 -7.93 2.61 1.49
N ALA A 182 -9.06 1.92 1.73
CA ALA A 182 -10.38 2.56 1.76
C ALA A 182 -10.42 3.72 2.76
N GLY A 183 -11.01 4.86 2.37
CA GLY A 183 -11.08 6.07 3.21
C GLY A 183 -9.99 7.12 2.97
N CYS A 184 -9.00 6.86 2.09
CA CYS A 184 -8.08 7.88 1.57
C CYS A 184 -8.75 8.71 0.46
N GLU A 185 -9.77 9.50 0.83
CA GLU A 185 -10.63 10.23 -0.11
C GLU A 185 -10.45 11.75 -0.06
N THR A 186 -9.86 12.27 1.02
CA THR A 186 -9.73 13.71 1.26
C THR A 186 -8.29 14.18 1.06
N ASN A 187 -8.14 15.39 0.50
CA ASN A 187 -6.83 16.04 0.45
C ASN A 187 -6.38 16.47 1.86
N ILE A 188 -5.10 16.81 2.02
CA ILE A 188 -4.51 17.13 3.32
C ILE A 188 -5.26 18.27 4.05
N PRO A 189 -5.63 19.40 3.41
CA PRO A 189 -6.40 20.44 4.09
C PRO A 189 -7.75 19.96 4.64
N GLN A 190 -8.51 19.18 3.86
CA GLN A 190 -9.77 18.61 4.31
C GLN A 190 -9.53 17.57 5.41
N PHE A 191 -8.48 16.76 5.30
CA PHE A 191 -8.12 15.77 6.30
C PHE A 191 -7.75 16.41 7.66
N ARG A 192 -7.01 17.53 7.65
CA ARG A 192 -6.76 18.35 8.86
C ARG A 192 -8.06 18.79 9.53
N THR A 193 -9.01 19.25 8.72
CA THR A 193 -10.34 19.69 9.19
C THR A 193 -11.13 18.52 9.76
N ASP A 194 -11.11 17.37 9.09
CA ASP A 194 -11.83 16.18 9.50
C ASP A 194 -11.30 15.61 10.83
N ILE A 195 -9.98 15.65 11.07
CA ILE A 195 -9.39 15.30 12.37
C ILE A 195 -9.78 16.32 13.44
N SER A 196 -9.64 17.62 13.14
CA SER A 196 -9.91 18.69 14.12
C SER A 196 -11.37 18.70 14.59
N ASN A 197 -12.30 18.33 13.70
CA ASN A 197 -13.73 18.24 14.00
C ASN A 197 -14.14 16.85 14.53
N GLY A 198 -13.20 15.92 14.71
CA GLY A 198 -13.46 14.56 15.21
C GLY A 198 -14.20 13.64 14.24
N LYS A 199 -14.32 14.02 12.96
CA LYS A 199 -14.91 13.18 11.90
C LYS A 199 -14.01 11.99 11.57
N VAL A 200 -12.69 12.19 11.61
CA VAL A 200 -11.70 11.11 11.55
C VAL A 200 -11.14 10.89 12.96
N GLN A 201 -11.31 9.68 13.47
CA GLN A 201 -10.72 9.27 14.75
C GLN A 201 -9.44 8.49 14.51
N ILE A 202 -8.37 8.89 15.20
CA ILE A 202 -7.10 8.18 15.17
C ILE A 202 -7.28 6.88 15.96
N PRO A 203 -6.94 5.70 15.39
CA PRO A 203 -7.01 4.44 16.12
C PRO A 203 -6.19 4.50 17.41
N SER A 204 -6.74 4.00 18.52
CA SER A 204 -6.14 4.12 19.85
C SER A 204 -4.70 3.61 19.90
N GLN A 205 -4.39 2.52 19.19
CA GLN A 205 -3.05 1.95 19.14
C GLN A 205 -1.99 2.91 18.59
N MET A 206 -2.37 3.84 17.71
CA MET A 206 -1.45 4.83 17.13
C MET A 206 -1.04 5.92 18.11
N THR A 207 -1.73 6.02 19.25
CA THR A 207 -1.47 7.03 20.29
C THR A 207 -0.85 6.45 21.56
N LEU A 208 -0.60 5.14 21.59
CA LEU A 208 -0.07 4.47 22.78
C LEU A 208 1.33 4.99 23.16
N PRO A 209 1.59 5.26 24.45
CA PRO A 209 2.93 5.57 24.94
C PRO A 209 3.89 4.39 24.73
N GLU A 210 5.16 4.70 24.48
CA GLU A 210 6.22 3.69 24.28
C GLU A 210 6.30 2.67 25.44
N THR A 211 6.13 3.15 26.67
CA THR A 211 6.13 2.32 27.88
C THR A 211 5.00 1.30 27.89
N GLU A 212 3.82 1.69 27.38
CA GLU A 212 2.66 0.80 27.30
C GLU A 212 2.84 -0.25 26.21
N VAL A 213 3.34 0.15 25.04
CA VAL A 213 3.68 -0.79 23.96
C VAL A 213 4.72 -1.80 24.44
N ARG A 214 5.74 -1.36 25.18
CA ARG A 214 6.77 -2.23 25.77
C ARG A 214 6.19 -3.18 26.83
N ALA A 215 5.28 -2.70 27.68
CA ALA A 215 4.61 -3.54 28.68
C ALA A 215 3.74 -4.62 28.02
N LYS A 216 2.89 -4.23 27.06
CA LYS A 216 2.00 -5.14 26.31
C LYS A 216 2.79 -6.19 25.52
N THR A 217 3.87 -5.80 24.84
CA THR A 217 4.73 -6.74 24.10
C THR A 217 5.43 -7.74 25.02
N ASN A 218 5.92 -7.30 26.19
CA ASN A 218 6.53 -8.20 27.17
C ASN A 218 5.51 -9.19 27.75
N GLN A 219 4.31 -8.70 28.09
CA GLN A 219 3.25 -9.56 28.61
C GLN A 219 2.76 -10.57 27.56
N ALA A 220 2.60 -10.14 26.30
CA ALA A 220 2.24 -11.02 25.19
C ALA A 220 3.24 -12.17 25.02
N LYS A 221 4.54 -11.86 25.09
CA LYS A 221 5.62 -12.88 25.03
C LYS A 221 5.53 -13.86 26.20
N ALA A 222 5.27 -13.38 27.41
CA ALA A 222 5.16 -14.22 28.60
C ALA A 222 3.95 -15.17 28.57
N GLU A 223 2.82 -14.70 28.01
CA GLU A 223 1.55 -15.44 27.99
C GLU A 223 1.33 -16.27 26.71
N ARG A 224 2.27 -16.21 25.75
CA ARG A 224 2.17 -16.82 24.41
C ARG A 224 1.80 -18.31 24.46
N SER A 225 2.48 -19.11 25.28
CA SER A 225 2.20 -20.55 25.40
C SER A 225 0.77 -20.83 25.85
N ARG A 226 0.27 -20.06 26.82
CA ARG A 226 -1.11 -20.19 27.31
C ARG A 226 -2.13 -19.86 26.21
N PHE A 227 -1.87 -18.85 25.39
CA PHE A 227 -2.75 -18.50 24.27
C PHE A 227 -2.76 -19.58 23.19
N GLN A 228 -1.60 -20.15 22.86
CA GLN A 228 -1.51 -21.25 21.92
C GLN A 228 -2.28 -22.49 22.41
N GLU A 229 -2.10 -22.87 23.68
CA GLU A 229 -2.82 -24.00 24.28
C GLU A 229 -4.33 -23.78 24.23
N LYS A 230 -4.79 -22.56 24.54
CA LYS A 230 -6.20 -22.18 24.43
C LYS A 230 -6.69 -22.29 22.98
N ALA A 231 -5.94 -21.77 22.00
CA ALA A 231 -6.31 -21.85 20.59
C ALA A 231 -6.41 -23.30 20.12
N LEU A 232 -5.43 -24.13 20.47
CA LEU A 232 -5.38 -25.54 20.11
C LEU A 232 -6.53 -26.35 20.74
N SER A 233 -6.93 -26.03 21.98
CA SER A 233 -8.08 -26.68 22.65
C SER A 233 -9.43 -26.42 21.96
N GLN A 234 -9.50 -25.39 21.11
CA GLN A 234 -10.70 -25.01 20.36
C GLN A 234 -10.69 -25.53 18.93
N VAL A 235 -9.61 -26.19 18.50
CA VAL A 235 -9.53 -26.86 17.20
C VAL A 235 -10.31 -28.18 17.25
N SER A 236 -10.91 -28.57 16.14
CA SER A 236 -11.74 -29.78 16.06
C SER A 236 -11.02 -31.04 16.56
N GLU A 237 -11.71 -31.81 17.40
CA GLU A 237 -11.24 -33.13 17.85
C GLU A 237 -11.02 -34.10 16.68
N SER A 238 -11.71 -33.90 15.55
CA SER A 238 -11.58 -34.71 14.34
C SER A 238 -10.31 -34.44 13.52
N TRP A 239 -9.51 -33.42 13.86
CA TRP A 239 -8.27 -33.13 13.15
C TRP A 239 -7.17 -34.13 13.51
N GLY A 240 -6.57 -34.76 12.49
CA GLY A 240 -5.38 -35.60 12.65
C GLY A 240 -4.13 -34.79 13.03
N SER A 241 -3.05 -35.50 13.37
CA SER A 241 -1.79 -34.90 13.86
C SER A 241 -1.21 -33.85 12.91
N ASN A 242 -1.15 -34.13 11.61
CA ASN A 242 -0.58 -33.21 10.62
C ASN A 242 -1.33 -31.87 10.56
N LYS A 243 -2.67 -31.88 10.56
CA LYS A 243 -3.48 -30.64 10.55
C LYS A 243 -3.26 -29.81 11.82
N ARG A 244 -3.19 -30.47 12.98
CA ARG A 244 -2.91 -29.79 14.26
C ARG A 244 -1.52 -29.16 14.28
N GLN A 245 -0.50 -29.86 13.79
CA GLN A 245 0.85 -29.32 13.70
C GLN A 245 0.92 -28.13 12.73
N SER A 246 0.33 -28.26 11.55
CA SER A 246 0.25 -27.19 10.54
C SER A 246 -0.42 -25.93 11.12
N PHE A 247 -1.53 -26.09 11.84
CA PHE A 247 -2.20 -25.00 12.54
C PHE A 247 -1.31 -24.35 13.61
N VAL A 248 -0.61 -25.14 14.42
CA VAL A 248 0.30 -24.61 15.44
C VAL A 248 1.44 -23.81 14.79
N HIS A 249 2.00 -24.29 13.68
CA HIS A 249 3.05 -23.56 12.95
C HIS A 249 2.53 -22.24 12.38
N GLY A 250 1.38 -22.25 11.71
CA GLY A 250 0.71 -21.03 11.26
C GLY A 250 0.44 -20.07 12.42
N TRP A 251 -0.15 -20.56 13.52
CA TRP A 251 -0.47 -19.76 14.71
C TRP A 251 0.76 -19.08 15.30
N ASN A 252 1.87 -19.82 15.43
CA ASN A 252 3.14 -19.26 15.91
C ASN A 252 3.59 -18.10 15.02
N LEU A 253 3.63 -18.30 13.71
CA LEU A 253 4.06 -17.28 12.76
C LEU A 253 3.16 -16.04 12.80
N GLY A 254 1.83 -16.24 12.83
CA GLY A 254 0.87 -15.15 12.82
C GLY A 254 0.91 -14.31 14.10
N TYR A 255 1.04 -14.97 15.24
CA TYR A 255 1.21 -14.31 16.53
C TYR A 255 2.51 -13.51 16.57
N ASP A 256 3.61 -14.10 16.11
CA ASP A 256 4.93 -13.46 16.13
C ASP A 256 5.01 -12.28 15.14
N ASP A 257 4.37 -12.39 13.98
CA ASP A 257 4.22 -11.29 13.02
C ASP A 257 3.44 -10.13 13.63
N ALA A 258 2.25 -10.38 14.19
CA ALA A 258 1.43 -9.34 14.80
C ALA A 258 2.15 -8.65 15.97
N LEU A 259 2.83 -9.44 16.82
CA LEU A 259 3.69 -8.95 17.90
C LEU A 259 4.83 -8.07 17.37
N ARG A 260 5.46 -8.47 16.26
CA ARG A 260 6.55 -7.72 15.65
C ARG A 260 6.08 -6.38 15.08
N PHE A 261 4.94 -6.35 14.38
CA PHE A 261 4.34 -5.10 13.89
C PHE A 261 4.02 -4.15 15.05
N PHE A 262 3.36 -4.65 16.08
CA PHE A 262 2.98 -3.84 17.24
C PHE A 262 4.19 -3.31 18.00
N GLY A 263 5.23 -4.12 18.16
CA GLY A 263 6.46 -3.74 18.87
C GLY A 263 7.53 -3.04 18.02
N ALA A 264 7.31 -2.83 16.72
CA ALA A 264 8.38 -2.47 15.80
C ALA A 264 9.08 -1.14 16.16
N GLY A 265 8.31 -0.13 16.56
CA GLY A 265 8.85 1.17 16.98
C GLY A 265 9.73 1.05 18.23
N VAL A 266 9.24 0.36 19.27
CA VAL A 266 9.96 0.25 20.57
C VAL A 266 11.16 -0.70 20.53
N GLN A 267 11.25 -1.52 19.48
CA GLN A 267 12.36 -2.42 19.18
C GLN A 267 13.41 -1.78 18.24
N GLY A 268 13.17 -0.56 17.77
CA GLY A 268 14.08 0.13 16.84
C GLY A 268 14.09 -0.47 15.43
N ILE A 269 13.09 -1.27 15.07
CA ILE A 269 12.94 -1.79 13.69
C ILE A 269 12.52 -0.67 12.76
N LEU A 270 11.68 0.24 13.26
CA LEU A 270 11.17 1.40 12.53
C LEU A 270 11.69 2.67 13.19
N ALA A 271 11.77 3.76 12.42
CA ALA A 271 12.19 5.07 12.94
C ALA A 271 11.32 5.47 14.15
N PRO A 272 11.88 6.19 15.15
CA PRO A 272 11.14 6.56 16.36
C PRO A 272 9.81 7.25 16.06
N ARG A 273 8.73 6.71 16.64
CA ARG A 273 7.36 7.19 16.47
C ARG A 273 6.48 6.83 17.67
N ILE A 274 5.44 7.63 17.88
CA ILE A 274 4.40 7.38 18.87
C ILE A 274 3.44 6.29 18.33
N GLY A 275 2.97 5.45 19.25
CA GLY A 275 2.00 4.39 18.97
C GLY A 275 2.63 3.07 18.52
N ALA A 276 1.74 2.17 18.10
CA ALA A 276 2.05 0.85 17.60
C ALA A 276 1.36 0.62 16.25
N ASP A 277 2.01 -0.17 15.39
CA ASP A 277 1.48 -0.54 14.09
C ASP A 277 0.75 -1.89 14.18
N LYS A 278 -0.12 -2.19 13.20
CA LYS A 278 -0.75 -3.50 13.06
C LYS A 278 -0.76 -3.94 11.60
N ILE A 279 -0.98 -5.22 11.38
CA ILE A 279 -1.27 -5.80 10.07
C ILE A 279 -2.69 -5.37 9.69
N TYR A 280 -2.80 -4.36 8.83
CA TYR A 280 -4.08 -3.82 8.38
C TYR A 280 -4.72 -4.68 7.30
N ASP A 281 -3.94 -5.09 6.30
CA ASP A 281 -4.40 -5.98 5.24
C ASP A 281 -3.96 -7.42 5.54
N ILE A 282 -4.81 -8.12 6.29
CA ILE A 282 -4.55 -9.52 6.68
C ILE A 282 -4.54 -10.42 5.44
N GLU A 283 -5.38 -10.16 4.44
CA GLU A 283 -5.44 -10.99 3.24
C GLU A 283 -4.13 -10.95 2.47
N LEU A 284 -3.60 -9.75 2.22
CA LEU A 284 -2.30 -9.61 1.56
C LEU A 284 -1.17 -10.18 2.40
N TRP A 285 -1.20 -9.99 3.71
CA TRP A 285 -0.18 -10.56 4.59
C TRP A 285 -0.18 -12.08 4.56
N VAL A 286 -1.37 -12.71 4.61
CA VAL A 286 -1.53 -14.17 4.51
C VAL A 286 -1.01 -14.68 3.16
N GLN A 287 -1.35 -14.01 2.05
CA GLN A 287 -0.84 -14.39 0.73
C GLN A 287 0.68 -14.25 0.64
N GLN A 288 1.25 -13.19 1.22
CA GLN A 288 2.70 -13.03 1.29
C GLN A 288 3.35 -14.19 2.06
N ARG A 289 2.83 -14.52 3.25
CA ARG A 289 3.40 -15.62 4.06
C ARG A 289 3.26 -16.98 3.41
N LYS A 290 2.18 -17.24 2.68
CA LYS A 290 2.06 -18.45 1.86
C LYS A 290 3.15 -18.55 0.81
N ARG A 291 3.54 -17.43 0.18
CA ARG A 291 4.64 -17.40 -0.79
C ARG A 291 6.01 -17.56 -0.14
N ASP A 292 6.23 -16.93 1.02
CA ASP A 292 7.51 -16.99 1.73
C ASP A 292 7.83 -18.41 2.25
N ILE A 293 6.81 -19.10 2.75
CA ILE A 293 6.96 -20.39 3.44
C ILE A 293 6.68 -21.57 2.52
N ASP A 294 5.71 -21.42 1.61
CA ASP A 294 5.13 -22.50 0.81
C ASP A 294 4.78 -23.76 1.65
N PRO A 295 3.68 -23.73 2.43
CA PRO A 295 3.33 -24.81 3.35
C PRO A 295 3.23 -26.19 2.68
N GLU A 296 2.82 -26.25 1.41
CA GLU A 296 2.67 -27.51 0.68
C GLU A 296 4.03 -28.16 0.39
N GLN A 297 5.06 -27.36 0.09
CA GLN A 297 6.44 -27.84 -0.03
C GLN A 297 7.01 -28.35 1.30
N LEU A 298 6.43 -27.93 2.43
CA LEU A 298 6.82 -28.36 3.77
C LEU A 298 5.98 -29.53 4.31
N GLU A 299 5.20 -30.20 3.45
CA GLU A 299 4.29 -31.30 3.81
C GLU A 299 3.21 -30.89 4.83
N GLU A 300 2.90 -29.59 4.91
CA GLU A 300 1.88 -29.06 5.81
C GLU A 300 0.50 -29.03 5.13
N ASN A 301 -0.54 -29.07 5.96
CA ASN A 301 -1.89 -28.79 5.50
C ASN A 301 -2.08 -27.27 5.35
N SER A 302 -1.96 -26.77 4.12
CA SER A 302 -2.07 -25.35 3.75
C SER A 302 -3.30 -24.63 4.34
N ALA A 303 -4.47 -25.29 4.35
CA ALA A 303 -5.69 -24.71 4.93
C ALA A 303 -5.61 -24.59 6.46
N ALA A 304 -5.20 -25.65 7.17
CA ALA A 304 -5.04 -25.60 8.62
C ALA A 304 -3.93 -24.63 9.05
N TRP A 305 -2.86 -24.53 8.27
CA TRP A 305 -1.81 -23.55 8.49
C TRP A 305 -2.31 -22.11 8.34
N GLU A 306 -3.08 -21.81 7.30
CA GLU A 306 -3.68 -20.49 7.12
C GLU A 306 -4.65 -20.15 8.27
N ASP A 307 -5.50 -21.09 8.66
CA ASP A 307 -6.40 -20.93 9.82
C ASP A 307 -5.58 -20.60 11.09
N GLY A 308 -4.47 -21.30 11.28
CA GLY A 308 -3.50 -21.03 12.35
C GLY A 308 -2.96 -19.61 12.27
N LEU A 309 -2.42 -19.22 11.13
CA LEU A 309 -1.83 -17.90 10.89
C LEU A 309 -2.81 -16.77 11.24
N ARG A 310 -4.02 -16.84 10.70
CA ARG A 310 -5.08 -15.87 10.97
C ARG A 310 -5.45 -15.84 12.45
N ARG A 311 -5.55 -17.03 13.06
CA ARG A 311 -5.90 -17.16 14.48
C ARG A 311 -4.82 -16.59 15.40
N GLY A 312 -3.54 -16.80 15.09
CA GLY A 312 -2.42 -16.23 15.85
C GLY A 312 -2.41 -14.71 15.84
N ILE A 313 -2.65 -14.10 14.67
CA ILE A 313 -2.79 -12.64 14.52
C ILE A 313 -3.95 -12.13 15.39
N HIS A 314 -5.11 -12.78 15.29
CA HIS A 314 -6.30 -12.42 16.05
C HIS A 314 -6.10 -12.53 17.56
N ASP A 315 -5.58 -13.67 18.04
CA ASP A 315 -5.37 -13.90 19.47
C ASP A 315 -4.39 -12.88 20.08
N PHE A 316 -3.39 -12.44 19.31
CA PHE A 316 -2.50 -11.35 19.74
C PHE A 316 -3.26 -10.03 19.88
N TYR A 317 -4.04 -9.62 18.86
CA TYR A 317 -4.79 -8.35 18.89
C TYR A 317 -5.87 -8.33 19.97
N ASP A 318 -6.60 -9.43 20.15
CA ASP A 318 -7.55 -9.61 21.26
C ASP A 318 -6.87 -9.37 22.61
N PHE A 319 -5.67 -9.92 22.78
CA PHE A 319 -4.92 -9.79 24.03
C PHE A 319 -4.49 -8.35 24.32
N ILE A 320 -3.99 -7.64 23.31
CA ILE A 320 -3.55 -6.25 23.49
C ILE A 320 -4.70 -5.22 23.42
N GLY A 321 -5.87 -5.63 22.96
CA GLY A 321 -7.12 -4.86 22.91
C GLY A 321 -7.25 -3.95 21.69
N ILE A 322 -6.91 -4.42 20.48
CA ILE A 322 -6.92 -3.63 19.23
C ILE A 322 -7.60 -4.31 18.03
#